data_AF-A0A2E4Z1I6-F1
#
_entry.id   AF-A0A2E4Z1I6-F1
#
_cell.length_a   1.000
_cell.length_b   1.000
_cell.length_c   1.000
_cell.angle_alpha   90.00
_cell.angle_beta   90.00
_cell.angle_gamma   90.00
#
_symmetry.space_group_name_H-M   'P 1'
#
loop_
_entity.id
_entity.type
_entity.pdbx_description
1 polymer ?
#
loop_
_entity_poly.entity_id
_entity_poly.type
_entity_poly.pdbx_seq_one_letter_code
_entity_poly.pdbx_strand_id
1 'polypeptide(L)'
;MTNSNTSPRIPLEALKWNPCGPEPDPDCRLLAHINIAGLDMHLEAWEIDQDDHDFQSVREETMRSDDFDTLASIMDCRFETITIEEREYVLFATPYGA
;
A
#
# COMPACT_ATOMS: atom_id res chain seq x y z
N MET A 1 9.64 -32.07 14.10
CA MET A 1 8.86 -30.89 14.49
C MET A 1 8.70 -30.05 13.24
N THR A 2 7.50 -30.00 12.66
CA THR A 2 7.22 -29.17 11.50
C THR A 2 7.10 -27.73 11.99
N ASN A 3 8.11 -26.90 11.72
CA ASN A 3 7.97 -25.46 11.90
C ASN A 3 6.89 -24.99 10.94
N SER A 4 5.71 -24.70 11.46
CA SER A 4 4.68 -23.96 10.75
C SER A 4 5.32 -22.63 10.35
N ASN A 5 5.62 -22.48 9.06
CA ASN A 5 6.24 -21.28 8.50
C ASN A 5 5.16 -20.20 8.41
N THR A 6 4.72 -19.66 9.56
CA THR A 6 3.83 -18.51 9.60
C THR A 6 4.67 -17.27 9.35
N SER A 7 4.49 -16.65 8.20
CA SER A 7 5.10 -15.36 7.90
C SER A 7 4.81 -14.38 9.05
N PRO A 8 5.81 -13.63 9.54
CA PRO A 8 5.58 -12.60 10.56
C PRO A 8 4.56 -11.60 10.03
N ARG A 9 3.62 -11.19 10.88
CA ARG A 9 2.55 -10.26 10.54
C ARG A 9 2.66 -9.01 11.40
N ILE A 10 2.46 -7.86 10.78
CA ILE A 10 2.24 -6.58 11.47
C ILE A 10 0.72 -6.35 11.46
N PRO A 11 0.04 -6.31 12.61
CA PRO A 11 -1.40 -6.05 12.65
C PRO A 11 -1.69 -4.60 12.25
N LEU A 12 -2.80 -4.36 11.56
CA LEU A 12 -3.14 -3.05 11.00
C LEU A 12 -3.24 -1.97 12.10
N GLU A 13 -3.80 -2.33 13.25
CA GLU A 13 -3.95 -1.45 14.41
C GLU A 13 -2.63 -1.04 15.07
N ALA A 14 -1.52 -1.71 14.76
CA ALA A 14 -0.19 -1.30 15.22
C ALA A 14 0.44 -0.22 14.33
N LEU A 15 -0.12 0.02 13.15
CA LEU A 15 0.37 1.02 12.20
C LEU A 15 -0.20 2.40 12.54
N LYS A 16 0.67 3.41 12.47
CA LYS A 16 0.29 4.81 12.63
C LYS A 16 0.31 5.47 11.27
N TRP A 17 -0.86 5.51 10.64
CA TRP A 17 -1.06 6.12 9.34
C TRP A 17 -1.12 7.64 9.45
N ASN A 18 -0.46 8.33 8.54
CA ASN A 18 -0.52 9.76 8.36
C ASN A 18 -0.98 10.06 6.92
N PRO A 19 -2.05 10.84 6.74
CA PRO A 19 -2.49 11.27 5.42
C PRO A 19 -1.40 12.09 4.72
N CYS A 20 -1.15 11.81 3.44
CA CYS A 20 -0.13 12.49 2.63
C CYS A 20 -0.48 12.59 1.14
N GLY A 21 -1.75 12.36 0.79
CA GLY A 21 -2.29 12.65 -0.53
C GLY A 21 -2.40 14.16 -0.82
N PRO A 22 -2.72 14.55 -2.06
CA PRO A 22 -3.00 15.95 -2.39
C PRO A 22 -4.33 16.43 -1.81
N GLU A 23 -4.46 17.74 -1.65
CA GLU A 23 -5.76 18.39 -1.40
C GLU A 23 -6.68 18.22 -2.63
N PRO A 24 -7.99 18.02 -2.45
CA PRO A 24 -8.75 18.12 -1.19
C PRO A 24 -8.86 16.81 -0.41
N ASP A 25 -8.23 15.72 -0.87
CA ASP A 25 -8.38 14.39 -0.28
C ASP A 25 -7.02 13.81 0.14
N PRO A 26 -6.47 14.26 1.27
CA PRO A 26 -5.17 13.78 1.74
C PRO A 26 -5.19 12.29 2.14
N ASP A 27 -6.36 11.70 2.36
CA ASP A 27 -6.51 10.30 2.78
C ASP A 27 -6.36 9.31 1.61
N CYS A 28 -6.41 9.77 0.34
CA CYS A 28 -6.19 8.89 -0.82
C CYS A 28 -4.78 8.29 -0.86
N ARG A 29 -3.86 8.81 -0.02
CA ARG A 29 -2.53 8.25 0.20
C ARG A 29 -2.16 8.36 1.67
N LEU A 30 -1.80 7.22 2.27
CA LEU A 30 -1.38 7.15 3.68
C LEU A 30 0.08 6.72 3.78
N LEU A 31 0.79 7.23 4.78
CA LEU A 31 2.16 6.87 5.12
C LEU A 31 2.26 6.39 6.56
N ALA A 32 2.86 5.22 6.74
CA ALA A 32 3.29 4.68 8.02
C ALA A 32 4.79 4.36 7.99
N HIS A 33 5.41 4.36 9.16
CA HIS A 33 6.79 3.91 9.32
C HIS A 33 6.79 2.53 9.95
N ILE A 34 7.48 1.58 9.32
CA ILE A 34 7.65 0.23 9.85
C ILE A 34 9.14 -0.09 9.96
N ASN A 35 9.48 -1.00 10.87
CA ASN A 35 10.82 -1.54 11.00
C ASN A 35 10.79 -3.04 10.72
N ILE A 36 11.55 -3.49 9.72
CA ILE A 36 11.68 -4.92 9.38
C ILE A 36 13.13 -5.32 9.59
N ALA A 37 13.37 -6.21 10.57
CA ALA A 37 14.70 -6.71 10.90
C ALA A 37 15.76 -5.60 11.14
N GLY A 38 15.36 -4.47 11.73
CA GLY A 38 16.22 -3.32 11.99
C GLY A 38 16.30 -2.32 10.84
N LEU A 39 15.70 -2.61 9.68
CA LEU A 39 15.61 -1.68 8.56
C LEU A 39 14.34 -0.84 8.67
N ASP A 40 14.49 0.47 8.77
CA ASP A 40 13.37 1.39 8.69
C ASP A 40 12.86 1.48 7.24
N MET A 41 11.54 1.45 7.10
CA MET A 41 10.86 1.50 5.81
C MET A 41 9.73 2.53 5.83
N HIS A 42 9.52 3.16 4.67
CA HIS A 42 8.27 3.81 4.31
C HIS A 42 7.28 2.74 3.88
N LEU A 43 6.19 2.60 4.63
CA LEU A 43 5.03 1.84 4.21
C LEU A 43 3.97 2.83 3.71
N GLU A 44 3.65 2.76 2.43
CA GLU A 44 2.62 3.57 1.83
C GLU A 44 1.37 2.73 1.55
N ALA A 45 0.20 3.36 1.68
CA ALA A 45 -1.08 2.83 1.24
C ALA A 45 -1.63 3.78 0.17
N TRP A 46 -1.90 3.28 -1.03
CA TRP A 46 -2.47 4.08 -2.13
C TRP A 46 -3.90 3.62 -2.40
N GLU A 47 -4.83 4.56 -2.33
CA GLU A 47 -6.25 4.28 -2.56
C GLU A 47 -6.45 3.79 -4.00
N ILE A 48 -7.24 2.73 -4.14
CA ILE A 48 -7.60 2.20 -5.44
C ILE A 48 -9.02 2.60 -5.83
N ASP A 49 -9.20 2.93 -7.11
CA ASP A 49 -10.50 2.97 -7.74
C ASP A 49 -10.73 1.60 -8.42
N GLN A 50 -11.85 0.96 -8.07
CA GLN A 50 -12.37 -0.17 -8.83
C GLN A 50 -13.28 0.38 -9.93
N ASP A 51 -12.95 0.10 -11.19
CA ASP A 51 -13.86 0.40 -12.29
C ASP A 51 -14.94 -0.70 -12.45
N ASP A 52 -15.96 -0.42 -13.27
CA ASP A 52 -17.07 -1.34 -13.57
C ASP A 52 -16.63 -2.67 -14.25
N HIS A 53 -15.34 -2.82 -14.59
CA HIS A 53 -14.76 -4.01 -15.22
C HIS A 53 -13.78 -4.75 -14.29
N ASP A 54 -13.82 -4.46 -12.99
CA ASP A 54 -12.91 -4.98 -11.97
C ASP A 54 -11.44 -4.63 -12.25
N PHE A 55 -11.08 -3.65 -13.09
CA PHE A 55 -9.70 -3.21 -13.16
C PHE A 55 -9.38 -2.34 -11.94
N GLN A 56 -8.39 -2.78 -11.17
CA GLN A 56 -7.83 -1.97 -10.09
C GLN A 56 -6.91 -0.94 -10.71
N SER A 57 -7.21 0.32 -10.48
CA SER A 57 -6.30 1.43 -10.74
C SER A 57 -6.05 2.15 -9.43
N VAL A 58 -4.83 2.66 -9.23
CA VAL A 58 -4.62 3.60 -8.14
C VAL A 58 -5.21 4.92 -8.57
N ARG A 59 -5.93 5.59 -7.65
CA ARG A 59 -6.61 6.85 -7.94
C ARG A 59 -5.63 7.85 -8.55
N GLU A 60 -5.99 8.41 -9.71
CA GLU A 60 -5.12 9.25 -10.56
C GLU A 60 -4.50 10.42 -9.78
N GLU A 61 -5.20 10.93 -8.78
CA GLU A 61 -4.77 12.05 -7.94
C GLU A 61 -3.54 11.72 -7.07
N THR A 62 -3.20 10.46 -6.84
CA THR A 62 -2.03 10.07 -6.05
C THR A 62 -0.67 10.41 -6.69
N MET A 63 -0.66 10.91 -7.94
CA MET A 63 0.53 11.18 -8.76
C MET A 63 1.40 9.94 -9.04
N ARG A 64 0.85 8.73 -8.83
CA ARG A 64 1.57 7.44 -8.91
C ARG A 64 0.87 6.36 -9.72
N SER A 65 -0.12 6.73 -10.54
CA SER A 65 -0.77 5.81 -11.48
C SER A 65 0.26 5.10 -12.37
N ASP A 66 1.23 5.85 -12.92
CA ASP A 66 2.27 5.31 -13.81
C ASP A 66 3.19 4.31 -13.09
N ASP A 67 3.51 4.58 -11.82
CA ASP A 67 4.32 3.68 -10.98
C ASP A 67 3.55 2.39 -10.70
N PHE A 68 2.24 2.49 -10.41
CA PHE A 68 1.37 1.35 -10.15
C PHE A 68 1.23 0.45 -11.38
N ASP A 69 0.94 1.02 -12.55
CA ASP A 69 0.80 0.27 -13.80
C ASP A 69 2.11 -0.44 -14.18
N THR A 70 3.24 0.24 -13.96
CA THR A 70 4.57 -0.35 -14.15
C THR A 70 4.79 -1.54 -13.21
N LEU A 71 4.46 -1.39 -11.93
CA LEU A 71 4.60 -2.47 -10.95
C LEU A 71 3.67 -3.65 -11.26
N ALA A 72 2.42 -3.39 -11.62
CA ALA A 72 1.46 -4.41 -12.04
C ALA A 72 1.98 -5.18 -13.27
N SER A 73 2.52 -4.48 -14.27
CA SER A 73 3.09 -5.09 -15.47
C SER A 73 4.35 -5.91 -15.17
N ILE A 74 5.20 -5.50 -14.22
CA ILE A 74 6.41 -6.24 -13.86
C ILE A 74 6.05 -7.53 -13.13
N MET A 75 5.06 -7.49 -12.23
CA MET A 75 4.69 -8.62 -11.40
C MET A 75 3.69 -9.57 -12.07
N ASP A 76 3.07 -9.17 -13.18
CA ASP A 76 2.03 -9.90 -13.90
C ASP A 76 0.92 -10.41 -12.96
N CYS A 77 0.55 -9.57 -11.98
CA CYS A 77 -0.43 -9.95 -10.96
C CYS A 77 -1.33 -8.77 -10.57
N ARG A 78 -2.51 -9.11 -10.04
CA ARG A 78 -3.34 -8.16 -9.29
C ARG A 78 -2.80 -8.03 -7.88
N PHE A 79 -2.81 -6.82 -7.35
CA PHE A 79 -2.41 -6.58 -5.97
C PHE A 79 -3.54 -6.97 -5.03
N GLU A 80 -3.19 -7.62 -3.92
CA GLU A 80 -4.12 -7.74 -2.81
C GLU A 80 -4.33 -6.37 -2.15
N THR A 81 -5.56 -6.12 -1.72
CA THR A 81 -5.97 -4.86 -1.11
C THR A 81 -6.26 -5.06 0.37
N ILE A 82 -6.21 -3.95 1.11
CA ILE A 82 -6.67 -3.87 2.49
C ILE A 82 -7.66 -2.74 2.66
N THR A 83 -8.57 -2.88 3.63
CA THR A 83 -9.50 -1.81 3.98
C THR A 83 -8.99 -1.04 5.20
N ILE A 84 -8.85 0.28 5.07
CA ILE A 84 -8.54 1.21 6.18
C ILE A 84 -9.64 2.28 6.17
N GLU A 85 -10.37 2.42 7.28
CA GLU A 85 -11.43 3.44 7.42
C GLU A 85 -12.39 3.49 6.21
N GLU A 86 -12.90 2.32 5.81
CA GLU A 86 -13.86 2.13 4.70
C GLU A 86 -13.31 2.37 3.27
N ARG A 87 -12.02 2.69 3.13
CA ARG A 87 -11.34 2.85 1.83
C ARG A 87 -10.44 1.64 1.54
N GLU A 88 -10.33 1.27 0.27
CA GLU A 88 -9.46 0.18 -0.18
C GLU A 88 -8.10 0.70 -0.65
N TYR A 89 -7.04 0.04 -0.21
CA TYR A 89 -5.66 0.42 -0.54
C TYR A 89 -4.83 -0.76 -0.99
N VAL A 90 -3.87 -0.49 -1.86
CA VAL A 90 -2.68 -1.33 -2.07
C VAL A 90 -1.54 -0.84 -1.19
N LEU A 91 -0.72 -1.77 -0.69
CA LEU A 91 0.43 -1.45 0.18
C LEU A 91 1.77 -1.57 -0.55
N PHE A 92 2.64 -0.58 -0.34
CA PHE A 92 4.01 -0.57 -0.84
C PHE A 92 5.00 -0.25 0.28
N ALA A 93 5.98 -1.12 0.50
CA ALA A 93 7.04 -0.89 1.48
C ALA A 93 8.38 -0.65 0.77
N THR A 94 9.04 0.47 1.08
CA THR A 94 10.36 0.82 0.54
C THR A 94 11.32 1.24 1.67
N PRO A 95 12.60 0.86 1.65
CA PRO A 95 13.58 1.33 2.63
C PRO A 95 13.77 2.85 2.60
N TYR A 96 14.09 3.46 3.74
CA TYR A 96 14.51 4.87 3.77
C TYR A 96 15.78 5.09 2.92
N GLY A 97 15.75 6.10 2.04
CA GLY A 97 16.91 6.52 1.25
C GLY A 97 17.22 5.61 0.05
N ALA A 98 16.23 4.83 -0.41
CA ALA A 98 16.27 4.14 -1.69
C ALA A 98 16.13 5.13 -2.87
#